data_AF-A0A2D6X1N6-F1
#
_entry.id   AF-A0A2D6X1N6-F1
#
_cell.length_a   1.000
_cell.length_b   1.000
_cell.length_c   1.000
_cell.angle_alpha   90.00
_cell.angle_beta   90.00
_cell.angle_gamma   90.00
#
_symmetry.space_group_name_H-M   'P 1'
#
loop_
_entity.id
_entity.type
_entity.pdbx_description
1 polymer ?
#
loop_
_entity_poly.entity_id
_entity_poly.type
_entity_poly.pdbx_seq_one_letter_code
_entity_poly.pdbx_strand_id
1 'polypeptide(L)'
;MEKRWTPQSAVSKADQYVSDVNVPSMKIDLGEREELDFSSLMNADTKKLELFLTVYGGYKAHLERELADIASKKNAYEAAFDEAYSSAIFKLAEEREMVGKKKLTREEVRGAAFGAYDELKEMRKTVIEYETVHTRIEGLLKAYSSGFQTVSRIVALRTYKERDYA
;
A
#
# COMPACT_ATOMS: atom_id res chain seq x y z
N MET A 1 18.18 -27.82 9.64
CA MET A 1 18.37 -26.39 9.95
C MET A 1 17.05 -25.69 9.68
N GLU A 2 16.44 -25.08 10.70
CA GLU A 2 15.29 -24.20 10.49
C GLU A 2 15.72 -23.01 9.62
N LYS A 3 14.89 -22.67 8.62
CA LYS A 3 15.14 -21.54 7.74
C LYS A 3 15.02 -20.26 8.59
N ARG A 4 16.09 -19.46 8.67
CA ARG A 4 16.09 -18.20 9.44
C ARG A 4 14.93 -17.32 8.96
N TRP A 5 14.13 -16.83 9.90
CA TRP A 5 12.97 -15.99 9.59
C TRP A 5 13.42 -14.65 8.98
N THR A 6 12.68 -14.19 7.97
CA THR A 6 12.89 -12.89 7.31
C THR A 6 11.55 -12.22 7.02
N PRO A 7 11.51 -10.89 6.84
CA PRO A 7 10.29 -10.20 6.39
C PRO A 7 9.71 -10.79 5.11
N GLN A 8 10.58 -11.12 4.16
CA GLN A 8 10.19 -11.76 2.90
C GLN A 8 9.51 -13.11 3.13
N SER A 9 9.94 -13.88 4.13
CA SER A 9 9.29 -15.15 4.47
C SER A 9 7.86 -14.95 5.01
N ALA A 10 7.58 -13.85 5.71
CA ALA A 10 6.23 -13.51 6.16
C ALA A 10 5.35 -13.10 4.97
N VAL A 11 5.87 -12.28 4.06
CA VAL A 11 5.19 -11.90 2.81
C VAL A 11 4.84 -13.14 1.98
N SER A 12 5.81 -14.03 1.74
CA SER A 12 5.56 -15.26 0.97
C SER A 12 4.53 -16.19 1.62
N LYS A 13 4.47 -16.26 2.96
CA LYS A 13 3.43 -17.02 3.65
C LYS A 13 2.05 -16.39 3.47
N ALA A 14 1.96 -15.06 3.50
CA ALA A 14 0.72 -14.36 3.22
C ALA A 14 0.25 -14.60 1.77
N ASP A 15 1.16 -14.52 0.80
CA ASP A 15 0.86 -14.80 -0.61
C ASP A 15 0.35 -16.24 -0.81
N GLN A 16 1.00 -17.21 -0.15
CA GLN A 16 0.56 -18.60 -0.19
C GLN A 16 -0.84 -18.75 0.40
N TYR A 17 -1.10 -18.14 1.56
CA TYR A 17 -2.42 -18.18 2.17
C TYR A 17 -3.49 -17.60 1.23
N VAL A 18 -3.24 -16.45 0.61
CA VAL A 18 -4.19 -15.84 -0.34
C VAL A 18 -4.44 -16.76 -1.54
N SER A 19 -3.40 -17.41 -2.07
CA SER A 19 -3.55 -18.41 -3.13
C SER A 19 -4.41 -19.60 -2.70
N ASP A 20 -4.25 -20.06 -1.45
CA ASP A 20 -4.96 -21.22 -0.91
C ASP A 20 -6.46 -20.94 -0.65
N VAL A 21 -6.84 -19.68 -0.39
CA VAL A 21 -8.26 -19.29 -0.22
C VAL A 21 -9.06 -19.47 -1.54
N ASN A 22 -8.37 -19.62 -2.69
CA ASN A 22 -8.95 -19.98 -3.98
C ASN A 22 -10.12 -19.06 -4.41
N VAL A 23 -10.02 -17.77 -4.07
CA VAL A 23 -10.96 -16.75 -4.53
C VAL A 23 -10.65 -16.43 -6.00
N PRO A 24 -11.66 -16.40 -6.89
CA PRO A 24 -11.45 -16.01 -8.28
C PRO A 24 -10.75 -14.65 -8.37
N SER A 25 -9.62 -14.61 -9.08
CA SER A 25 -8.90 -13.36 -9.31
C SER A 25 -9.77 -12.39 -10.12
N MET A 26 -9.87 -11.13 -9.67
CA MET A 26 -10.49 -10.09 -10.47
C MET A 26 -9.65 -9.85 -11.73
N LYS A 27 -10.21 -10.17 -12.91
CA LYS A 27 -9.58 -9.83 -14.19
C LYS A 27 -9.98 -8.41 -14.55
N ILE A 28 -9.01 -7.51 -14.47
CA ILE A 28 -9.19 -6.11 -14.84
C ILE A 28 -8.45 -5.92 -16.13
N ASP A 29 -9.20 -5.59 -17.18
CA ASP A 29 -8.61 -5.22 -18.46
C ASP A 29 -8.00 -3.82 -18.32
N LEU A 30 -6.66 -3.78 -18.33
CA LEU A 30 -5.84 -2.56 -18.19
C LEU A 30 -5.50 -1.92 -19.54
N GLY A 31 -6.15 -2.31 -20.64
CA GLY A 31 -5.91 -1.72 -21.96
C GLY A 31 -6.16 -0.21 -22.02
N GLU A 32 -5.64 0.45 -23.06
CA GLU A 32 -5.92 1.87 -23.33
C GLU A 32 -7.43 2.07 -23.51
N ARG A 33 -7.98 3.06 -22.80
CA ARG A 33 -9.40 3.43 -22.85
C ARG A 33 -9.53 4.92 -23.11
N GLU A 34 -10.64 5.31 -23.75
CA GLU A 34 -10.95 6.72 -23.98
C GLU A 34 -10.82 7.51 -22.67
N GLU A 35 -10.00 8.57 -22.71
CA GLU A 35 -9.86 9.48 -21.58
C GLU A 35 -11.20 10.16 -21.29
N LEU A 36 -11.53 10.22 -20.01
CA LEU A 36 -12.75 10.88 -19.58
C LEU A 36 -12.52 12.40 -19.52
N ASP A 37 -13.21 13.13 -20.38
CA ASP A 37 -13.36 14.57 -20.20
C ASP A 37 -14.46 14.84 -19.15
N PHE A 38 -14.02 15.04 -17.90
CA PHE A 38 -14.89 15.38 -16.78
C PHE A 38 -15.76 16.62 -17.04
N SER A 39 -15.36 17.53 -17.94
CA SER A 39 -16.13 18.73 -18.25
C SER A 39 -17.43 18.44 -19.01
N SER A 40 -17.51 17.29 -19.68
CA SER A 40 -18.66 16.90 -20.52
C SER A 40 -19.56 15.81 -19.92
N LEU A 41 -19.26 15.35 -18.70
CA LEU A 41 -19.96 14.26 -18.00
C LEU A 41 -21.49 14.42 -17.94
N MET A 42 -21.98 15.66 -17.75
CA MET A 42 -23.41 15.96 -17.69
C MET A 42 -24.15 15.70 -19.00
N ASN A 43 -23.44 15.67 -20.13
CA ASN A 43 -23.99 15.44 -21.47
C ASN A 43 -23.67 14.04 -22.00
N ALA A 44 -22.88 13.23 -21.27
CA ALA A 44 -22.56 11.87 -21.66
C ALA A 44 -23.84 11.01 -21.70
N ASP A 45 -23.94 10.10 -22.67
CA ASP A 45 -25.06 9.16 -22.72
C ASP A 45 -24.99 8.10 -21.60
N THR A 46 -26.10 7.39 -21.36
CA THR A 46 -26.20 6.38 -20.29
C THR A 46 -25.19 5.24 -20.46
N LYS A 47 -24.95 4.77 -21.69
CA LYS A 47 -24.00 3.67 -21.95
C LYS A 47 -22.57 4.08 -21.58
N LYS A 48 -22.18 5.32 -21.86
CA LYS A 48 -20.89 5.89 -21.47
C LYS A 48 -20.78 5.96 -19.95
N LEU A 49 -21.81 6.44 -19.24
CA LEU A 49 -21.80 6.50 -17.78
C LEU A 49 -21.70 5.10 -17.12
N GLU A 50 -22.42 4.10 -17.66
CA GLU A 50 -22.33 2.71 -17.19
C GLU A 50 -20.94 2.10 -17.42
N LEU A 51 -20.35 2.34 -18.60
CA LEU A 51 -18.99 1.94 -18.90
C LEU A 51 -18.03 2.58 -17.90
N PHE A 52 -18.16 3.87 -17.62
CA PHE A 52 -17.31 4.58 -16.66
C PHE A 52 -17.46 4.02 -15.24
N LEU A 53 -18.67 3.73 -14.77
CA LEU A 53 -18.85 3.11 -13.45
C LEU A 53 -18.14 1.75 -13.36
N THR A 54 -18.22 0.95 -14.43
CA THR A 54 -17.56 -0.36 -14.49
C THR A 54 -16.04 -0.20 -14.51
N VAL A 55 -15.52 0.75 -15.29
CA VAL A 55 -14.09 1.05 -15.42
C VAL A 55 -13.51 1.58 -14.11
N TYR A 56 -14.07 2.67 -13.58
CA TYR A 56 -13.59 3.29 -12.35
C TYR A 56 -13.79 2.39 -11.14
N GLY A 57 -14.88 1.62 -11.09
CA GLY A 57 -15.11 0.62 -10.04
C GLY A 57 -14.06 -0.50 -10.09
N GLY A 58 -13.75 -1.01 -11.28
CA GLY A 58 -12.71 -2.02 -11.48
C GLY A 58 -11.32 -1.51 -11.09
N TYR A 59 -10.88 -0.37 -11.65
CA TYR A 59 -9.57 0.21 -11.30
C TYR A 59 -9.48 0.61 -9.83
N LYS A 60 -10.58 1.10 -9.23
CA LYS A 60 -10.62 1.37 -7.78
C LYS A 60 -10.33 0.08 -6.99
N ALA A 61 -11.02 -1.01 -7.30
CA ALA A 61 -10.79 -2.30 -6.64
C ALA A 61 -9.36 -2.83 -6.88
N HIS A 62 -8.79 -2.60 -8.07
CA HIS A 62 -7.38 -2.90 -8.35
C HIS A 62 -6.46 -2.16 -7.40
N LEU A 63 -6.64 -0.84 -7.31
CA LEU A 63 -5.79 0.04 -6.51
C LEU A 63 -5.93 -0.25 -5.01
N GLU A 64 -7.14 -0.58 -4.54
CA GLU A 64 -7.37 -1.04 -3.16
C GLU A 64 -6.59 -2.32 -2.85
N ARG A 65 -6.57 -3.28 -3.79
CA ARG A 65 -5.80 -4.52 -3.65
C ARG A 65 -4.29 -4.26 -3.62
N GLU A 66 -3.78 -3.48 -4.57
CA GLU A 66 -2.36 -3.13 -4.62
C GLU A 66 -1.92 -2.38 -3.35
N LEU A 67 -2.75 -1.45 -2.87
CA LEU A 67 -2.48 -0.70 -1.65
C LEU A 67 -2.40 -1.62 -0.44
N ALA A 68 -3.32 -2.59 -0.32
CA ALA A 68 -3.31 -3.58 0.76
C ALA A 68 -2.05 -4.47 0.71
N ASP A 69 -1.62 -4.90 -0.47
CA ASP A 69 -0.41 -5.70 -0.65
C ASP A 69 0.86 -4.93 -0.22
N ILE A 70 1.01 -3.69 -0.70
CA ILE A 70 2.16 -2.85 -0.35
C ILE A 70 2.14 -2.48 1.14
N ALA A 71 0.97 -2.23 1.74
CA ALA A 71 0.84 -1.99 3.17
C ALA A 71 1.27 -3.22 3.98
N SER A 72 0.88 -4.43 3.55
CA SER A 72 1.32 -5.68 4.16
C SER A 72 2.85 -5.82 4.15
N LYS A 73 3.46 -5.58 2.98
CA LYS A 73 4.92 -5.64 2.80
C LYS A 73 5.63 -4.60 3.67
N LYS A 74 5.17 -3.34 3.64
CA LYS A 74 5.70 -2.26 4.48
C LYS A 74 5.69 -2.68 5.96
N ASN A 75 4.54 -3.12 6.46
CA ASN A 75 4.36 -3.48 7.87
C ASN A 75 5.25 -4.64 8.30
N ALA A 76 5.44 -5.65 7.44
CA ALA A 76 6.34 -6.76 7.74
C ALA A 76 7.81 -6.30 7.89
N TYR A 77 8.26 -5.40 7.03
CA TYR A 77 9.62 -4.84 7.10
C TYR A 77 9.79 -3.84 8.25
N GLU A 78 8.76 -3.03 8.55
CA GLU A 78 8.78 -2.12 9.71
C GLU A 78 8.86 -2.89 11.01
N ALA A 79 8.04 -3.92 11.19
CA ALA A 79 8.06 -4.75 12.41
C ALA A 79 9.42 -5.43 12.62
N ALA A 80 10.00 -5.99 11.56
CA ALA A 80 11.31 -6.61 11.63
C ALA A 80 12.44 -5.61 11.90
N PHE A 81 12.34 -4.41 11.31
CA PHE A 81 13.27 -3.32 11.59
C PHE A 81 13.21 -2.93 13.07
N ASP A 82 12.02 -2.74 13.64
CA ASP A 82 11.83 -2.30 15.02
C ASP A 82 12.38 -3.34 16.02
N GLU A 83 12.14 -4.63 15.77
CA GLU A 83 12.66 -5.72 16.58
C GLU A 83 14.20 -5.81 16.51
N ALA A 84 14.75 -5.76 15.29
CA ALA A 84 16.19 -5.82 15.07
C ALA A 84 16.91 -4.59 15.63
N TYR A 85 16.31 -3.40 15.46
CA TYR A 85 16.85 -2.15 15.98
C TYR A 85 16.85 -2.16 17.52
N SER A 86 15.77 -2.59 18.16
CA SER A 86 15.71 -2.71 19.62
C SER A 86 16.78 -3.67 20.15
N SER A 87 16.98 -4.80 19.48
CA SER A 87 18.01 -5.78 19.81
C SER A 87 19.43 -5.22 19.62
N ALA A 88 19.66 -4.48 18.53
CA ALA A 88 20.95 -3.84 18.25
C ALA A 88 21.30 -2.78 19.30
N ILE A 89 20.33 -1.98 19.74
CA ILE A 89 20.52 -0.99 20.81
C ILE A 89 20.98 -1.68 22.10
N PHE A 90 20.29 -2.76 22.48
CA PHE A 90 20.62 -3.50 23.69
C PHE A 90 22.06 -4.03 23.66
N LYS A 91 22.45 -4.69 22.55
CA LYS A 91 23.81 -5.21 22.37
C LYS A 91 24.87 -4.11 22.42
N LEU A 92 24.64 -2.98 21.73
CA LEU A 92 25.56 -1.85 21.75
C LEU A 92 25.73 -1.25 23.15
N ALA A 93 24.66 -1.22 23.95
CA ALA A 93 24.73 -0.76 25.33
C ALA A 93 25.55 -1.72 26.20
N GLU A 94 25.31 -3.03 26.08
CA GLU A 94 26.03 -4.09 26.79
C GLU A 94 27.52 -4.10 26.44
N GLU A 95 27.87 -4.06 25.16
CA GLU A 95 29.26 -3.99 24.69
C GLU A 95 30.02 -2.79 25.26
N ARG A 96 29.38 -1.62 25.31
CA ARG A 96 30.00 -0.42 25.86
C ARG A 96 30.18 -0.52 27.37
N GLU A 97 29.20 -1.07 28.08
CA GLU A 97 29.26 -1.29 29.52
C GLU A 97 30.38 -2.26 29.89
N MET A 98 30.53 -3.37 29.15
CA MET A 98 31.63 -4.33 29.33
C MET A 98 33.02 -3.71 29.14
N VAL A 99 33.15 -2.76 28.21
CA VAL A 99 34.42 -2.05 27.92
C VAL A 99 34.57 -0.78 28.79
N GLY A 100 33.70 -0.56 29.78
CA GLY A 100 33.75 0.58 30.70
C GLY A 100 33.48 1.94 30.04
N LYS A 101 32.87 1.95 28.84
CA LYS A 101 32.53 3.17 28.12
C LYS A 101 31.16 3.71 28.57
N LYS A 102 31.01 5.03 28.55
CA LYS A 102 29.74 5.71 28.81
C LYS A 102 28.65 5.22 27.83
N LYS A 103 27.42 5.08 28.35
CA LYS A 103 26.21 4.85 27.56
C LYS A 103 25.98 6.00 26.57
N LEU A 104 25.56 5.65 25.37
CA LEU A 104 25.28 6.60 24.31
C LEU A 104 23.95 7.33 24.55
N THR A 105 23.86 8.56 24.07
CA THR A 105 22.58 9.29 23.96
C THR A 105 21.69 8.66 22.87
N ARG A 106 20.40 8.98 22.86
CA ARG A 106 19.44 8.41 21.90
C ARG A 106 19.84 8.63 20.43
N GLU A 107 20.40 9.79 20.10
CA GLU A 107 20.86 10.10 18.74
C GLU A 107 22.12 9.33 18.37
N GLU A 108 23.09 9.25 19.29
CA GLU A 108 24.33 8.50 19.09
C GLU A 108 24.07 6.99 18.99
N VAL A 109 23.11 6.46 19.75
CA VAL A 109 22.66 5.07 19.66
C VAL A 109 22.16 4.76 18.25
N ARG A 110 21.35 5.65 17.67
CA ARG A 110 20.83 5.47 16.32
C ARG A 110 21.95 5.46 15.28
N GLY A 111 22.88 6.39 15.38
CA GLY A 111 24.07 6.45 14.52
C GLY A 111 24.95 5.20 14.66
N ALA A 112 25.20 4.74 15.88
CA ALA A 112 25.98 3.55 16.16
C ALA A 112 25.31 2.27 15.65
N ALA A 113 23.99 2.13 15.84
CA ALA A 113 23.21 1.00 15.34
C ALA A 113 23.25 0.92 13.82
N PHE A 114 22.99 2.03 13.12
CA PHE A 114 23.11 2.04 11.67
C PHE A 114 24.55 1.86 11.20
N GLY A 115 25.54 2.37 11.94
CA GLY A 115 26.96 2.17 11.62
C GLY A 115 27.42 0.71 11.73
N ALA A 116 26.91 -0.02 12.72
CA ALA A 116 27.34 -1.39 13.03
C ALA A 116 26.52 -2.48 12.31
N TYR A 117 25.26 -2.21 11.96
CA TYR A 117 24.34 -3.20 11.41
C TYR A 117 23.79 -2.73 10.06
N ASP A 118 24.42 -3.14 8.96
CA ASP A 118 23.98 -2.77 7.61
C ASP A 118 22.59 -3.32 7.25
N GLU A 119 22.20 -4.47 7.81
CA GLU A 119 20.86 -5.05 7.64
C GLU A 119 19.75 -4.07 8.08
N LEU A 120 19.99 -3.26 9.12
CA LEU A 120 19.04 -2.23 9.58
C LEU A 120 18.90 -1.10 8.56
N LYS A 121 19.99 -0.73 7.89
CA LYS A 121 19.95 0.28 6.83
C LYS A 121 19.13 -0.23 5.63
N GLU A 122 19.39 -1.47 5.21
CA GLU A 122 18.68 -2.08 4.08
C GLU A 122 17.19 -2.23 4.38
N MET A 123 16.81 -2.77 5.55
CA MET A 123 15.41 -2.83 5.95
C MET A 123 14.77 -1.44 5.96
N ARG A 124 15.47 -0.41 6.46
CA ARG A 124 14.93 0.95 6.48
C ARG A 124 14.75 1.53 5.07
N LYS A 125 15.67 1.26 4.13
CA LYS A 125 15.51 1.65 2.72
C LYS A 125 14.28 1.00 2.12
N THR A 126 14.12 -0.31 2.30
CA THR A 126 12.96 -1.05 1.79
C THR A 126 11.63 -0.54 2.36
N VAL A 127 11.59 -0.18 3.66
CA VAL A 127 10.41 0.48 4.26
C VAL A 127 10.09 1.81 3.54
N ILE A 128 11.11 2.64 3.26
CA ILE A 128 10.93 3.92 2.57
C ILE A 128 10.43 3.70 1.13
N GLU A 129 10.94 2.70 0.44
CA GLU A 129 10.49 2.32 -0.90
C GLU A 129 9.00 1.94 -0.88
N TYR A 130 8.60 1.02 0.00
CA TYR A 130 7.19 0.63 0.11
C TYR A 130 6.29 1.80 0.52
N GLU A 131 6.73 2.66 1.44
CA GLU A 131 5.97 3.86 1.83
C GLU A 131 5.76 4.83 0.68
N THR A 132 6.79 5.00 -0.16
CA THR A 132 6.72 5.87 -1.33
C THR A 132 5.70 5.33 -2.34
N VAL A 133 5.71 4.03 -2.60
CA VAL A 133 4.75 3.39 -3.50
C VAL A 133 3.34 3.45 -2.91
N HIS A 134 3.18 3.14 -1.61
CA HIS A 134 1.90 3.21 -0.89
C HIS A 134 1.26 4.60 -1.07
N THR A 135 2.00 5.65 -0.76
CA THR A 135 1.52 7.04 -0.87
C THR A 135 1.06 7.38 -2.30
N ARG A 136 1.78 6.90 -3.31
CA ARG A 136 1.43 7.13 -4.72
C ARG A 136 0.14 6.42 -5.11
N ILE A 137 0.00 5.14 -4.74
CA ILE A 137 -1.21 4.36 -5.04
C ILE A 137 -2.41 4.90 -4.27
N GLU A 138 -2.23 5.33 -3.01
CA GLU A 138 -3.29 5.94 -2.22
C GLU A 138 -3.80 7.24 -2.88
N GLY A 139 -2.90 8.07 -3.40
CA GLY A 139 -3.26 9.27 -4.16
C GLY A 139 -4.07 8.94 -5.41
N LEU A 140 -3.66 7.93 -6.18
CA LEU A 140 -4.40 7.45 -7.35
C LEU A 140 -5.78 6.90 -6.95
N LEU A 141 -5.85 6.08 -5.90
CA LEU A 141 -7.11 5.52 -5.40
C LEU A 141 -8.10 6.62 -5.01
N LYS A 142 -7.64 7.69 -4.36
CA LYS A 142 -8.46 8.86 -4.02
C LYS A 142 -9.03 9.53 -5.26
N ALA A 143 -8.22 9.71 -6.30
CA ALA A 143 -8.68 10.29 -7.57
C ALA A 143 -9.74 9.41 -8.25
N TYR A 144 -9.49 8.10 -8.37
CA TYR A 144 -10.44 7.15 -8.95
C TYR A 144 -11.74 7.05 -8.14
N SER A 145 -11.64 7.06 -6.81
CA SER A 145 -12.80 7.04 -5.91
C SER A 145 -13.65 8.30 -6.08
N SER A 146 -13.02 9.48 -6.18
CA SER A 146 -13.71 10.74 -6.44
C SER A 146 -14.41 10.74 -7.80
N GLY A 147 -13.74 10.24 -8.84
CA GLY A 147 -14.32 10.08 -10.17
C GLY A 147 -15.55 9.17 -10.14
N PHE A 148 -15.42 7.97 -9.55
CA PHE A 148 -16.52 7.02 -9.39
C PHE A 148 -17.72 7.63 -8.66
N GLN A 149 -17.49 8.34 -7.55
CA GLN A 149 -18.54 9.01 -6.78
C GLN A 149 -19.26 10.10 -7.60
N THR A 150 -18.51 10.87 -8.39
CA THR A 150 -19.07 11.91 -9.26
C THR A 150 -19.98 11.32 -10.31
N VAL A 151 -19.52 10.29 -11.05
CA VAL A 151 -20.34 9.59 -12.05
C VAL A 151 -21.58 8.95 -11.42
N SER A 152 -21.42 8.29 -10.27
CA SER A 152 -22.52 7.65 -9.53
C SER A 152 -23.61 8.66 -9.16
N ARG A 153 -23.23 9.86 -8.71
CA ARG A 153 -24.19 10.93 -8.39
C ARG A 153 -24.93 11.43 -9.63
N ILE A 154 -24.26 11.60 -10.77
CA ILE A 154 -24.90 12.02 -12.01
C ILE A 154 -25.93 10.99 -12.47
N VAL A 155 -25.57 9.71 -12.45
CA VAL A 155 -26.49 8.61 -12.79
C VAL A 155 -27.72 8.64 -11.88
N ALA A 156 -27.51 8.74 -10.56
CA ALA A 156 -28.62 8.82 -9.60
C ALA A 156 -29.55 10.01 -9.88
N LEU A 157 -29.00 11.22 -10.11
CA LEU A 157 -29.78 12.41 -10.41
C LEU A 157 -30.63 12.26 -11.67
N ARG A 158 -30.13 11.56 -12.70
CA ARG A 158 -30.89 11.28 -13.92
C ARG A 158 -32.01 10.27 -13.67
N THR A 159 -31.74 9.19 -12.95
CA THR A 159 -32.77 8.21 -12.59
C THR A 159 -33.90 8.84 -11.78
N TYR A 160 -33.60 9.77 -10.86
CA TYR A 160 -34.63 10.50 -10.12
C TYR A 160 -35.49 11.37 -11.03
N LYS A 161 -34.87 12.15 -11.92
CA LYS A 161 -35.62 12.99 -12.88
C LYS A 161 -36.56 12.14 -13.76
N GLU A 162 -36.08 11.03 -14.30
CA GLU A 162 -36.93 10.15 -15.14
C GLU A 162 -38.15 9.60 -14.37
N ARG A 163 -38.03 9.33 -13.07
CA ARG A 163 -39.15 8.90 -12.23
C ARG A 163 -40.16 10.00 -11.94
N ASP A 164 -39.73 11.26 -11.86
CA ASP A 164 -40.63 12.39 -11.61
C ASP A 164 -41.45 12.79 -12.87
N TYR A 165 -41.02 12.34 -14.05
CA TYR A 165 -41.70 12.57 -15.34
C TYR A 165 -42.45 11.35 -15.90
N ALA A 166 -42.47 10.22 -15.17
CA ALA A 166 -43.16 8.97 -15.54
C ALA A 166 -44.46 8.80 -14.73
#